data_AF-A0A7E4VTC2-F1
#
_entry.id   AF-A0A7E4VTC2-F1
#
_cell.length_a   1.000
_cell.length_b   1.000
_cell.length_c   1.000
_cell.angle_alpha   90.00
_cell.angle_beta   90.00
_cell.angle_gamma   90.00
#
_symmetry.space_group_name_H-M   'P 1'
#
loop_
_entity.id
_entity.type
_entity.pdbx_description
1 polymer ?
#
loop_
_entity_poly.entity_id
_entity_poly.type
_entity_poly.pdbx_seq_one_letter_code
_entity_poly.pdbx_strand_id
1 'polypeptide(L)'
;MQSPYYPQNYNDNDTITREILVPDSFGILFTVWDFVGRAGYDYLAILSGSNVHLNLTGQQTAMPFKLRVPNNQATLVWSTNATKPARGFNLTYVADPNLG
;
A
#
# COMPACT_ATOMS: atom_id res chain seq x y z
N MET A 1 -3.84 5.20 -6.06
CA MET A 1 -2.54 5.62 -5.47
C MET A 1 -1.47 4.74 -6.05
N GLN A 2 -0.33 5.32 -6.37
CA GLN A 2 0.77 4.61 -6.99
C GLN A 2 2.10 5.17 -6.51
N SER A 3 3.15 4.35 -6.56
CA SER A 3 4.52 4.83 -6.34
C SER A 3 4.89 5.91 -7.37
N PRO A 4 5.84 6.80 -7.06
CA PRO A 4 6.36 7.77 -8.02
C PRO A 4 6.78 7.07 -9.33
N TYR A 5 6.44 7.69 -10.45
CA TYR A 5 6.79 7.26 -11.81
C TYR A 5 6.19 5.94 -12.29
N TYR A 6 5.38 5.23 -11.48
CA TYR A 6 4.71 4.01 -11.92
C TYR A 6 4.02 4.20 -13.30
N PRO A 7 4.20 3.27 -14.27
CA PRO A 7 4.84 1.96 -14.16
C PRO A 7 6.36 1.95 -14.46
N GLN A 8 7.00 3.11 -14.54
CA GLN A 8 8.46 3.20 -14.58
C GLN A 8 9.05 2.96 -13.18
N ASN A 9 10.36 2.74 -13.15
CA ASN A 9 11.07 2.50 -11.89
C ASN A 9 10.98 3.69 -10.94
N TYR A 10 10.72 3.43 -9.66
CA TYR A 10 10.71 4.47 -8.62
C TYR A 10 12.12 4.99 -8.30
N ASN A 11 12.18 6.16 -7.66
CA ASN A 11 13.42 6.69 -7.10
C ASN A 11 13.80 6.00 -5.78
N ASP A 12 15.06 6.13 -5.47
CA ASP A 12 15.75 5.58 -4.32
C ASP A 12 15.62 6.42 -3.04
N ASN A 13 15.68 5.74 -1.89
CA ASN A 13 15.59 6.34 -0.54
C ASN A 13 14.35 7.20 -0.30
N ASP A 14 13.26 6.89 -0.97
CA ASP A 14 11.99 7.58 -0.77
C ASP A 14 11.19 6.89 0.33
N THR A 15 10.64 7.68 1.24
CA THR A 15 9.57 7.22 2.14
C THR A 15 8.36 8.11 1.97
N ILE A 16 7.26 7.52 1.53
CA ILE A 16 5.99 8.19 1.31
C ILE A 16 4.98 7.63 2.30
N THR A 17 4.47 8.51 3.16
CA THR A 17 3.38 8.22 4.08
C THR A 17 2.12 8.93 3.60
N ARG A 18 1.00 8.22 3.56
CA ARG A 18 -0.30 8.76 3.17
C ARG A 18 -1.36 8.34 4.18
N GLU A 19 -2.01 9.33 4.78
CA GLU A 19 -3.19 9.09 5.59
C GLU A 19 -4.41 8.97 4.69
N ILE A 20 -5.25 8.00 5.01
CA ILE A 20 -6.50 7.72 4.34
C ILE A 20 -7.58 7.80 5.41
N LEU A 21 -8.56 8.66 5.17
CA LEU A 21 -9.73 8.84 6.01
C LEU A 21 -10.97 8.65 5.13
N VAL A 22 -11.88 7.81 5.60
CA VAL A 22 -13.22 7.62 5.03
C VAL A 22 -14.26 8.06 6.05
N PRO A 23 -15.55 8.20 5.69
CA PRO A 23 -16.58 8.57 6.65
C PRO A 23 -16.59 7.69 7.90
N ASP A 24 -17.02 8.26 9.02
CA ASP A 24 -17.25 7.50 10.25
C ASP A 24 -18.21 6.35 10.00
N SER A 25 -18.05 5.25 10.74
CA SER A 25 -18.76 3.95 10.59
C SER A 25 -18.51 3.18 9.29
N PHE A 26 -17.58 3.61 8.43
CA PHE A 26 -17.13 2.82 7.28
C PHE A 26 -15.77 2.20 7.56
N GLY A 27 -15.48 1.07 6.91
CA GLY A 27 -14.12 0.55 6.77
C GLY A 27 -13.55 0.87 5.38
N ILE A 28 -12.31 0.46 5.14
CA ILE A 28 -11.60 0.72 3.89
C ILE A 28 -11.34 -0.61 3.18
N LEU A 29 -11.82 -0.71 1.94
CA LEU A 29 -11.51 -1.82 1.04
C LEU A 29 -10.43 -1.39 0.06
N PHE A 30 -9.21 -1.88 0.25
CA PHE A 30 -8.11 -1.71 -0.69
C PHE A 30 -8.19 -2.77 -1.78
N THR A 31 -7.89 -2.37 -3.02
CA THR A 31 -7.54 -3.28 -4.11
C THR A 31 -6.10 -3.00 -4.51
N VAL A 32 -5.22 -3.95 -4.25
CA VAL A 32 -3.80 -3.88 -4.64
C VAL A 32 -3.69 -4.51 -6.03
N TRP A 33 -3.34 -3.69 -7.03
CA TRP A 33 -3.30 -4.10 -8.43
C TRP A 33 -1.96 -4.68 -8.84
N ASP A 34 -0.88 -4.12 -8.30
CA ASP A 34 0.47 -4.53 -8.62
C ASP A 34 1.41 -4.13 -7.49
N PHE A 35 2.45 -4.94 -7.30
CA PHE A 35 3.57 -4.65 -6.41
C PHE A 35 4.84 -5.38 -6.87
N VAL A 36 5.87 -4.61 -7.17
CA VAL A 36 7.23 -5.10 -7.38
C VAL A 36 8.19 -4.17 -6.65
N GLY A 37 8.70 -4.63 -5.52
CA GLY A 37 9.80 -4.01 -4.79
C GLY A 37 10.96 -4.99 -4.64
N ARG A 38 12.07 -4.54 -4.05
CA ARG A 38 13.18 -5.42 -3.70
C ARG A 38 12.87 -6.23 -2.44
N ALA A 39 13.03 -7.54 -2.52
CA ALA A 39 12.72 -8.46 -1.42
C ALA A 39 13.55 -8.20 -0.16
N GLY A 40 12.88 -7.96 0.96
CA GLY A 40 13.49 -7.69 2.27
C GLY A 40 13.99 -6.27 2.46
N TYR A 41 13.79 -5.37 1.50
CA TYR A 41 14.37 -4.02 1.52
C TYR A 41 13.33 -2.94 1.25
N ASP A 42 12.61 -3.04 0.13
CA ASP A 42 11.54 -2.11 -0.19
C ASP A 42 10.23 -2.70 0.32
N TYR A 43 9.36 -1.87 0.88
CA TYR A 43 8.10 -2.35 1.40
C TYR A 43 6.94 -1.37 1.23
N LEU A 44 5.75 -1.95 1.03
CA LEU A 44 4.46 -1.27 1.13
C LEU A 44 3.72 -1.82 2.35
N ALA A 45 3.41 -0.96 3.30
CA ALA A 45 2.62 -1.29 4.48
C ALA A 45 1.29 -0.51 4.53
N ILE A 46 0.27 -1.16 5.08
CA ILE A 46 -1.02 -0.54 5.41
C ILE A 46 -1.29 -0.81 6.88
N LEU A 47 -1.50 0.26 7.65
CA LEU A 47 -1.73 0.23 9.09
C LEU A 47 -3.05 0.92 9.44
N SER A 48 -3.68 0.54 10.55
CA SER A 48 -4.78 1.30 11.16
C SER A 48 -4.62 1.30 12.68
N GLY A 49 -4.35 2.46 13.28
CA GLY A 49 -3.94 2.53 14.68
C GLY A 49 -2.66 1.70 14.93
N SER A 50 -2.71 0.77 15.87
CA SER A 50 -1.60 -0.15 16.18
C SER A 50 -1.57 -1.42 15.32
N ASN A 51 -2.56 -1.63 14.45
CA ASN A 51 -2.67 -2.85 13.65
C ASN A 51 -1.97 -2.71 12.30
N VAL A 52 -1.13 -3.69 11.95
CA VAL A 52 -0.55 -3.84 10.61
C VAL A 52 -1.41 -4.81 9.82
N HIS A 53 -2.05 -4.33 8.75
CA HIS A 53 -2.93 -5.14 7.89
C HIS A 53 -2.18 -5.73 6.69
N LEU A 54 -1.14 -5.04 6.23
CA LEU A 54 -0.35 -5.46 5.09
C LEU A 54 1.10 -5.04 5.27
N ASN A 55 2.02 -5.89 4.85
CA ASN A 55 3.43 -5.58 4.66
C ASN A 55 3.95 -6.42 3.47
N LEU A 56 4.05 -5.81 2.29
CA LEU A 56 4.54 -6.45 1.09
C LEU A 56 6.00 -6.10 0.85
N THR A 57 6.79 -7.08 0.42
CA THR A 57 8.14 -6.90 -0.10
C THR A 57 8.38 -7.84 -1.29
N GLY A 58 9.43 -7.59 -2.08
CA GLY A 58 9.75 -8.42 -3.24
C GLY A 58 8.76 -8.28 -4.40
N GLN A 59 8.77 -9.25 -5.30
CA GLN A 59 7.79 -9.33 -6.39
C GLN A 59 6.61 -10.18 -5.94
N GLN A 60 5.40 -9.61 -6.02
CA GLN A 60 4.17 -10.33 -5.72
C GLN A 60 3.54 -10.84 -7.02
N THR A 61 3.11 -12.09 -7.03
CA THR A 61 2.52 -12.75 -8.22
C THR A 61 1.02 -12.97 -8.10
N ALA A 62 0.49 -13.04 -6.88
CA ALA A 62 -0.94 -13.18 -6.61
C ALA A 62 -1.63 -11.82 -6.60
N MET A 63 -1.80 -11.23 -7.79
CA MET A 63 -2.38 -9.90 -7.99
C MET A 63 -3.46 -9.93 -9.10
N PRO A 64 -4.51 -9.08 -9.01
CA PRO A 64 -4.82 -8.19 -7.91
C PRO A 64 -5.40 -8.95 -6.69
N PHE A 65 -5.27 -8.38 -5.50
CA PHE A 65 -5.98 -8.87 -4.30
C PHE A 65 -6.67 -7.75 -3.54
N LYS A 66 -7.64 -8.13 -2.70
CA LYS A 66 -8.39 -7.19 -1.85
C LYS A 66 -7.94 -7.31 -0.40
N LEU A 67 -7.77 -6.17 0.26
CA LEU A 67 -7.47 -6.08 1.69
C LEU A 67 -8.59 -5.29 2.37
N ARG A 68 -9.18 -5.85 3.43
CA ARG A 68 -10.23 -5.22 4.23
C ARG A 68 -9.62 -4.65 5.50
N VAL A 69 -9.82 -3.35 5.73
CA VAL A 69 -9.39 -2.66 6.94
C VAL A 69 -10.64 -2.16 7.67
N PRO A 70 -11.04 -2.78 8.81
CA PRO A 70 -12.28 -2.43 9.52
C PRO A 70 -12.10 -1.21 10.42
N ASN A 71 -11.60 -0.12 9.84
CA ASN A 71 -11.38 1.16 10.50
C ASN A 71 -11.58 2.27 9.46
N ASN A 72 -12.12 3.41 9.89
CA ASN A 72 -12.31 4.58 9.02
C ASN A 72 -11.01 5.32 8.70
N GLN A 73 -9.91 4.99 9.39
CA GLN A 73 -8.59 5.57 9.17
C GLN A 73 -7.55 4.48 8.88
N ALA A 74 -6.71 4.71 7.88
CA ALA A 74 -5.54 3.90 7.60
C ALA A 74 -4.35 4.76 7.18
N THR A 75 -3.14 4.26 7.43
CA THR A 75 -1.88 4.85 6.98
C THR A 75 -1.23 3.90 6.00
N LEU A 76 -0.96 4.41 4.80
CA LEU A 76 -0.12 3.73 3.81
C LEU A 76 1.31 4.24 3.95
N VAL A 77 2.26 3.31 4.02
CA VAL A 77 3.71 3.61 4.03
C VAL A 77 4.35 2.88 2.87
N TRP A 78 5.03 3.62 2.00
CA TRP A 78 5.89 3.09 0.96
C TRP A 78 7.33 3.54 1.25
N SER A 79 8.27 2.61 1.33
CA SER A 79 9.67 2.93 1.65
C SER A 79 10.62 2.12 0.75
N THR A 80 11.65 2.78 0.24
CA THR A 80 12.64 2.19 -0.68
C THR A 80 14.08 2.38 -0.19
N ASN A 81 14.99 1.49 -0.57
CA ASN A 81 16.42 1.66 -0.35
C ASN A 81 17.28 1.58 -1.64
N ALA A 82 18.32 2.41 -1.69
CA ALA A 82 18.98 2.88 -2.90
C ALA A 82 19.95 1.96 -3.64
N THR A 83 19.55 0.78 -4.11
CA THR A 83 20.49 0.01 -4.96
C THR A 83 19.92 -0.72 -6.16
N LYS A 84 18.60 -0.94 -6.28
CA LYS A 84 17.96 -1.59 -7.44
C LYS A 84 16.47 -1.22 -7.53
N PRO A 85 16.09 -0.09 -8.14
CA PRO A 85 14.69 0.28 -8.21
C PRO A 85 13.90 -0.68 -9.10
N ALA A 86 12.61 -0.84 -8.79
CA ALA A 86 11.68 -1.69 -9.51
C ALA A 86 10.41 -0.91 -9.85
N ARG A 87 9.39 -1.59 -10.39
CA ARG A 87 8.16 -0.95 -10.87
C ARG A 87 7.32 -0.30 -9.77
N GLY A 88 7.46 -0.73 -8.52
CA GLY A 88 6.75 -0.17 -7.38
C GLY A 88 5.34 -0.71 -7.24
N PHE A 89 4.37 0.14 -6.89
CA PHE A 89 3.01 -0.32 -6.55
C PHE A 89 1.93 0.49 -7.24
N ASN A 90 0.78 -0.15 -7.45
CA ASN A 90 -0.47 0.50 -7.81
C ASN A 90 -1.61 -0.11 -6.98
N LEU A 91 -2.41 0.76 -6.34
CA LEU A 91 -3.58 0.36 -5.58
C LEU A 91 -4.69 1.39 -5.63
N THR A 92 -5.91 0.95 -5.36
CA THR A 92 -7.07 1.82 -5.13
C THR A 92 -7.70 1.47 -3.79
N TYR A 93 -8.52 2.38 -3.27
CA TYR A 93 -9.33 2.11 -2.09
C TYR A 93 -10.72 2.73 -2.27
N VAL A 94 -11.69 2.15 -1.58
CA VAL A 94 -13.05 2.69 -1.45
C VAL A 94 -13.48 2.60 0.01
N ALA A 95 -14.37 3.50 0.41
CA ALA A 95 -15.10 3.37 1.67
C ALA A 95 -16.14 2.25 1.52
N ASP A 96 -16.22 1.34 2.50
CA ASP A 96 -17.19 0.25 2.52
C ASP A 96 -18.01 0.30 3.83
N PRO A 97 -19.32 0.57 3.76
CA PRO A 97 -20.18 0.64 4.95
C PRO A 97 -20.35 -0.72 5.64
N ASN A 98 -19.95 -1.82 5.01
CA ASN A 98 -20.06 -3.17 5.59
C ASN A 98 -18.78 -3.62 6.31
N LEU A 99 -17.79 -2.74 6.42
CA LEU A 99 -16.51 -3.02 7.07
C LEU A 99 -16.27 -2.23 8.36
N GLY A 100 -17.07 -1.20 8.65
CA GLY A 100 -16.89 -0.34 9.82
C GLY A 100 -17.49 -0.89 11.11
#